data_AF-X5Y0D7-F1
#
_entry.id   AF-X5Y0D7-F1
#
_cell.length_a   1.000
_cell.length_b   1.000
_cell.length_c   1.000
_cell.angle_alpha   90.00
_cell.angle_beta   90.00
_cell.angle_gamma   90.00
#
_symmetry.space_group_name_H-M   'P 1'
#
loop_
_entity.id
_entity.type
_entity.pdbx_description
1 polymer ?
#
loop_
_entity_poly.entity_id
_entity_poly.type
_entity_poly.pdbx_seq_one_letter_code
_entity_poly.pdbx_strand_id
1 'polypeptide(L)'
;MRPIGLPVLEYLEDRRQEEEGAENYVFPGWEDDTPFGSFPRHWTKLLEKTDLAGITPHVLRHSFASIANDLGFTEATIAALVGHSRGSVTSRYIHTVDTALIMAADSIAGYIQGLLDGVAFRHTSYALDRNSRKLALAHFLGKPTPKGRSAERSAA
;
A
#
# COMPACT_ATOMS: atom_id res chain seq x y z
N MET A 1 15.76 3.57 -1.14
CA MET A 1 14.68 4.33 -0.47
C MET A 1 13.62 3.32 0.03
N ARG A 2 12.77 3.65 1.03
CA ARG A 2 11.68 2.75 1.47
C ARG A 2 10.34 3.42 1.12
N PRO A 3 9.67 3.00 0.03
CA PRO A 3 8.43 3.61 -0.36
C PRO A 3 7.30 3.23 0.60
N ILE A 4 6.39 4.17 0.82
CA ILE A 4 5.06 3.93 1.39
C ILE A 4 4.06 3.93 0.26
N GLY A 5 2.99 3.13 0.38
CA GLY A 5 1.99 3.04 -0.66
C GLY A 5 1.11 4.29 -0.73
N LEU A 6 0.58 4.59 -1.91
CA LEU A 6 -0.21 5.77 -2.21
C LEU A 6 -1.34 6.07 -1.20
N PRO A 7 -2.17 5.09 -0.76
CA PRO A 7 -3.21 5.39 0.24
C PRO A 7 -2.67 5.92 1.57
N VAL A 8 -1.48 5.48 1.98
CA VAL A 8 -0.83 5.98 3.20
C VAL A 8 -0.27 7.37 2.96
N LEU A 9 0.30 7.62 1.78
CA LEU A 9 0.83 8.92 1.41
C LEU A 9 -0.29 9.97 1.37
N GLU A 10 -1.40 9.68 0.68
CA GLU A 10 -2.58 10.54 0.62
C GLU A 10 -3.12 10.85 2.02
N TYR A 11 -3.29 9.82 2.86
CA TYR A 11 -3.74 10.01 4.26
C TYR A 11 -2.81 10.93 5.07
N LEU A 12 -1.50 10.78 4.93
CA LEU A 12 -0.53 11.60 5.66
C LEU A 12 -0.46 13.04 5.13
N GLU A 13 -0.64 13.23 3.82
CA GLU A 13 -0.71 14.55 3.21
C GLU A 13 -1.95 15.32 3.65
N ASP A 14 -3.11 14.66 3.67
CA ASP A 14 -4.37 15.25 4.16
C ASP A 14 -4.23 15.64 5.63
N ARG A 15 -3.74 14.73 6.48
CA ARG A 15 -3.53 15.00 7.91
C ARG A 15 -2.54 16.14 8.15
N ARG A 16 -1.49 16.27 7.34
CA ARG A 16 -0.53 17.38 7.45
C ARG A 16 -1.16 18.74 7.13
N GLN A 17 -2.12 18.79 6.21
CA GLN A 17 -2.85 20.02 5.93
C GLN A 17 -3.76 20.44 7.09
N GLU A 18 -4.27 19.48 7.87
CA GLU A 18 -5.12 19.76 9.03
C GLU A 18 -4.33 20.21 10.28
N GLU A 19 -3.09 19.72 10.45
CA GLU A 19 -2.24 19.99 11.62
C GLU A 19 -1.08 20.97 11.31
N GLU A 20 -1.41 22.25 11.09
CA GLU A 20 -0.48 23.36 10.76
C GLU A 20 0.67 23.60 11.78
N GLY A 21 0.78 22.84 12.88
CA GLY A 21 1.78 23.02 13.95
C GLY A 21 2.79 21.88 14.15
N ALA A 22 2.68 20.78 13.41
CA ALA A 22 3.56 19.60 13.57
C ALA A 22 4.72 19.61 12.56
N GLU A 23 5.60 20.62 12.61
CA GLU A 23 6.64 20.81 11.58
C GLU A 23 7.71 19.69 11.57
N ASN A 24 7.96 19.04 12.71
CA ASN A 24 9.09 18.12 12.88
C ASN A 24 8.73 16.62 12.91
N TYR A 25 7.48 16.25 13.21
CA TYR A 25 7.08 14.84 13.37
C TYR A 25 5.73 14.53 12.73
N VAL A 26 5.63 13.39 12.04
CA VAL A 26 4.37 12.87 11.47
C VAL A 26 3.34 12.56 12.57
N PHE A 27 3.81 12.14 13.75
CA PHE A 27 2.99 11.91 14.93
C PHE A 27 3.60 12.67 16.12
N PRO A 28 3.13 13.89 16.42
CA PRO A 28 3.64 14.68 17.53
C PRO A 28 3.26 14.05 18.88
N GLY A 29 4.12 14.27 19.87
CA GLY A 29 3.88 13.95 21.27
C GLY A 29 3.02 14.99 21.98
N TRP A 30 2.84 14.81 23.28
CA TRP A 30 2.11 15.78 24.12
C TRP A 30 2.92 17.07 24.35
N GLU A 31 4.25 16.97 24.35
CA GLU A 31 5.15 18.13 24.49
C GLU A 31 5.56 18.65 23.12
N ASP A 32 5.70 19.97 23.00
CA ASP A 32 6.19 20.61 21.79
C ASP A 32 7.54 20.02 21.37
N ASP A 33 7.69 19.79 20.07
CA ASP A 33 8.90 19.22 19.48
C ASP A 33 9.32 17.84 20.02
N THR A 34 8.37 17.06 20.55
CA THR A 34 8.60 15.65 20.92
C THR A 34 7.87 14.70 19.99
N PRO A 35 8.45 13.53 19.64
CA PRO A 35 7.73 12.48 18.93
C PRO A 35 6.82 11.69 19.87
N PHE A 36 5.77 11.11 19.32
CA PHE A 36 4.96 10.13 20.05
C PHE A 36 5.79 8.87 20.43
N GLY A 37 6.15 8.73 21.71
CA GLY A 37 7.13 7.73 22.17
C GLY A 37 6.58 6.42 22.74
N SER A 38 5.26 6.25 22.88
CA SER A 38 4.68 5.10 23.64
C SER A 38 3.69 4.25 22.84
N PHE A 39 4.01 4.01 21.57
CA PHE A 39 3.19 3.24 20.65
C PHE A 39 2.79 1.84 21.16
N PRO A 40 3.68 1.00 21.74
CA PRO A 40 3.27 -0.34 22.19
C PRO A 40 2.21 -0.32 23.29
N ARG A 41 2.31 0.61 24.26
CA ARG A 41 1.32 0.74 25.34
C ARG A 41 -0.01 1.27 24.83
N HIS A 42 0.03 2.22 23.91
CA HIS A 42 -1.17 2.80 23.31
C HIS A 42 -1.86 1.83 22.35
N TRP A 43 -1.09 1.03 21.63
CA TRP A 43 -1.61 0.00 20.73
C TRP A 43 -2.57 -0.96 21.45
N THR A 44 -2.11 -1.53 22.58
CA THR A 44 -2.95 -2.43 23.37
C THR A 44 -4.21 -1.71 23.86
N LYS A 45 -4.08 -0.50 24.40
CA LYS A 45 -5.22 0.29 24.89
C LYS A 45 -6.22 0.65 23.79
N LEU A 46 -5.75 0.95 22.59
CA LEU A 46 -6.58 1.33 21.44
C LEU A 46 -7.47 0.17 21.00
N LEU A 47 -6.94 -1.06 21.03
CA LEU A 47 -7.64 -2.25 20.55
C LEU A 47 -8.31 -3.08 21.65
N GLU A 48 -8.06 -2.79 22.93
CA GLU A 48 -8.52 -3.60 24.08
C GLU A 48 -10.03 -3.87 24.08
N LYS A 49 -10.84 -2.93 23.58
CA LYS A 49 -12.31 -2.99 23.59
C LYS A 49 -12.93 -3.22 22.22
N THR A 50 -12.13 -3.67 21.25
CA THR A 50 -12.61 -3.97 19.89
C THR A 50 -12.42 -5.45 19.59
N ASP A 51 -13.04 -5.94 18.51
CA ASP A 51 -12.83 -7.30 18.02
C ASP A 51 -11.40 -7.55 17.52
N LEU A 52 -10.57 -6.49 17.48
CA LEU A 52 -9.16 -6.54 17.11
C LEU A 52 -8.24 -6.71 18.34
N ALA A 53 -8.81 -6.93 19.54
CA ALA A 53 -8.06 -7.22 20.74
C ALA A 53 -7.09 -8.41 20.50
N GLY A 54 -5.80 -8.18 20.74
CA GLY A 54 -4.75 -9.18 20.52
C GLY A 54 -4.04 -9.11 19.16
N ILE A 55 -4.53 -8.31 18.20
CA ILE A 55 -3.74 -7.97 17.01
C ILE A 55 -2.54 -7.14 17.46
N THR A 56 -1.37 -7.45 16.92
CA THR A 56 -0.13 -6.70 17.21
C THR A 56 0.43 -6.08 15.92
N PRO A 57 1.29 -5.06 16.01
CA PRO A 57 1.98 -4.52 14.83
C PRO A 57 2.80 -5.58 14.09
N HIS A 58 3.28 -6.61 14.80
CA HIS A 58 3.96 -7.75 14.20
C HIS A 58 3.03 -8.60 13.35
N VAL A 59 1.80 -8.87 13.82
CA VAL A 59 0.77 -9.55 13.03
C VAL A 59 0.41 -8.73 11.80
N LEU A 60 0.26 -7.40 11.92
CA LEU A 60 0.00 -6.54 10.75
C LEU A 60 1.12 -6.58 9.72
N ARG A 61 2.38 -6.58 10.17
CA ARG A 61 3.54 -6.75 9.29
C ARG A 61 3.50 -8.09 8.54
N HIS A 62 3.08 -9.15 9.24
CA HIS A 62 2.89 -10.47 8.63
C HIS A 62 1.75 -10.47 7.62
N SER A 63 0.58 -9.90 7.96
CA SER A 63 -0.55 -9.77 7.04
C SER A 63 -0.17 -9.01 5.78
N PHE A 64 0.58 -7.90 5.90
CA PHE A 64 1.09 -7.16 4.75
C PHE A 64 1.96 -8.04 3.84
N ALA A 65 2.88 -8.82 4.41
CA ALA A 65 3.75 -9.73 3.65
C ALA A 65 2.96 -10.87 2.99
N SER A 66 1.96 -11.43 3.68
CA SER A 66 1.08 -12.48 3.14
C SER A 66 0.26 -11.96 1.96
N ILE A 67 -0.35 -10.77 2.08
CA ILE A 67 -1.09 -10.14 0.98
C ILE A 67 -0.16 -9.86 -0.20
N ALA A 68 1.06 -9.38 0.05
CA ALA A 68 2.04 -9.15 -1.00
C ALA A 68 2.40 -10.44 -1.76
N ASN A 69 2.54 -11.55 -1.04
CA ASN A 69 2.77 -12.86 -1.64
C ASN A 69 1.55 -13.32 -2.46
N ASP A 70 0.33 -13.14 -1.95
CA ASP A 70 -0.90 -13.51 -2.66
C ASP A 70 -1.07 -12.70 -3.96
N LEU A 71 -0.66 -11.43 -3.96
CA LEU A 71 -0.62 -10.56 -5.14
C LEU A 71 0.51 -10.94 -6.13
N GLY A 72 1.39 -11.87 -5.77
CA GLY A 72 2.42 -12.42 -6.65
C GLY A 72 3.77 -11.67 -6.60
N PHE A 73 4.02 -10.83 -5.59
CA PHE A 73 5.33 -10.19 -5.43
C PHE A 73 6.37 -11.19 -4.92
N THR A 74 7.61 -11.04 -5.38
CA THR A 74 8.71 -11.94 -4.98
C THR A 74 9.12 -11.74 -3.53
N GLU A 75 9.66 -12.78 -2.89
CA GLU A 75 10.22 -12.68 -1.53
C GLU A 75 11.27 -11.56 -1.41
N ALA A 76 12.08 -11.34 -2.44
CA ALA A 76 13.08 -10.27 -2.47
C ALA A 76 12.42 -8.87 -2.43
N THR A 77 11.34 -8.67 -3.19
CA THR A 77 10.55 -7.44 -3.17
C THR A 77 9.90 -7.22 -1.81
N ILE A 78 9.28 -8.27 -1.24
CA ILE A 78 8.61 -8.20 0.06
C ILE A 78 9.62 -7.88 1.17
N ALA A 79 10.78 -8.55 1.18
CA ALA A 79 11.84 -8.30 2.15
C ALA A 79 12.38 -6.86 2.08
N ALA A 80 12.50 -6.31 0.86
CA ALA A 80 12.91 -4.92 0.66
C ALA A 80 11.87 -3.92 1.22
N LEU A 81 10.57 -4.15 1.00
CA LEU A 81 9.49 -3.31 1.51
C LEU A 81 9.38 -3.36 3.04
N VAL A 82 9.43 -4.57 3.61
CA VAL A 82 9.29 -4.79 5.06
C VAL A 82 10.56 -4.41 5.83
N GLY A 83 11.66 -4.11 5.13
CA GLY A 83 12.93 -3.69 5.74
C GLY A 83 13.74 -4.84 6.34
N HIS A 84 13.49 -6.08 5.91
CA HIS A 84 14.23 -7.30 6.29
C HIS A 84 15.37 -7.62 5.31
N SER A 85 16.00 -6.62 4.68
CA SER A 85 17.12 -6.89 3.78
C SER A 85 18.27 -7.55 4.55
N ARG A 86 18.42 -8.87 4.40
CA ARG A 86 19.75 -9.49 4.55
C ARG A 86 20.63 -8.76 3.54
N GLY A 87 21.69 -8.10 4.01
CA GLY A 87 22.61 -7.39 3.15
C GLY A 87 23.21 -8.33 2.12
N SER A 88 22.69 -8.31 0.89
CA SER A 88 23.36 -8.88 -0.27
C SER A 88 23.26 -7.90 -1.44
N VAL A 89 24.31 -7.09 -1.55
CA VAL A 89 25.06 -6.78 -2.78
C VAL A 89 24.23 -6.75 -4.07
N THR A 90 23.50 -5.66 -4.30
CA THR A 90 23.30 -5.06 -5.64
C THR A 90 22.99 -3.57 -5.52
N SER A 91 23.68 -2.89 -4.59
CA SER A 91 23.53 -1.45 -4.29
C SER A 91 23.88 -0.49 -5.46
N ARG A 92 24.04 -0.95 -6.70
CA ARG A 92 24.59 -0.12 -7.79
C ARG A 92 24.01 -0.36 -9.17
N TYR A 93 22.81 -0.92 -9.24
CA TYR A 93 22.08 -1.01 -10.48
C TYR A 93 20.66 -0.53 -10.22
N ILE A 94 20.24 0.49 -10.99
CA ILE A 94 18.87 0.64 -11.46
C ILE A 94 17.93 1.53 -10.60
N HIS A 95 17.72 2.77 -11.05
CA HIS A 95 16.57 3.61 -10.68
C HIS A 95 15.21 2.90 -10.84
N THR A 96 15.10 1.85 -11.67
CA THR A 96 13.88 1.04 -11.83
C THR A 96 13.58 0.10 -10.66
N VAL A 97 14.55 -0.22 -9.78
CA VAL A 97 14.26 -0.97 -8.54
C VAL A 97 13.46 -0.08 -7.59
N ASP A 98 13.73 1.23 -7.54
CA ASP A 98 12.92 2.18 -6.77
C ASP A 98 11.49 2.26 -7.35
N THR A 99 11.32 2.34 -8.68
CA THR A 99 9.99 2.35 -9.31
C THR A 99 9.22 1.05 -9.06
N ALA A 100 9.87 -0.11 -9.18
CA ALA A 100 9.25 -1.41 -8.93
C ALA A 100 8.81 -1.55 -7.46
N LEU A 101 9.60 -1.04 -6.51
CA LEU A 101 9.23 -1.02 -5.09
C LEU A 101 8.08 -0.06 -4.83
N ILE A 102 8.04 1.12 -5.46
CA ILE A 102 6.91 2.05 -5.36
C ILE A 102 5.64 1.38 -5.88
N MET A 103 5.68 0.82 -7.10
CA MET A 103 4.53 0.11 -7.69
C MET A 103 4.04 -1.03 -6.80
N ALA A 104 4.96 -1.78 -6.19
CA ALA A 104 4.61 -2.85 -5.26
C ALA A 104 3.94 -2.29 -3.98
N ALA A 105 4.51 -1.24 -3.38
CA ALA A 105 3.93 -0.59 -2.21
C ALA A 105 2.51 -0.06 -2.50
N ASP A 106 2.32 0.60 -3.63
CA ASP A 106 1.02 1.13 -4.06
C ASP A 106 0.00 0.02 -4.31
N SER A 107 0.42 -1.06 -4.98
CA SER A 107 -0.46 -2.20 -5.27
C SER A 107 -0.94 -2.88 -3.99
N ILE A 108 -0.03 -3.14 -3.05
CA ILE A 108 -0.36 -3.81 -1.79
C ILE A 108 -1.25 -2.91 -0.92
N ALA A 109 -0.86 -1.64 -0.76
CA ALA A 109 -1.62 -0.69 0.04
C ALA A 109 -3.01 -0.41 -0.57
N GLY A 110 -3.11 -0.26 -1.89
CA GLY A 110 -4.38 -0.08 -2.60
C GLY A 110 -5.29 -1.30 -2.48
N TYR A 111 -4.73 -2.51 -2.52
CA TYR A 111 -5.50 -3.73 -2.28
C TYR A 111 -6.04 -3.78 -0.85
N ILE A 112 -5.20 -3.46 0.15
CA ILE A 112 -5.63 -3.37 1.57
C ILE A 112 -6.71 -2.30 1.75
N GLN A 113 -6.54 -1.11 1.17
CA GLN A 113 -7.54 -0.04 1.22
C GLN A 113 -8.88 -0.51 0.64
N GLY A 114 -8.87 -1.16 -0.54
CA GLY A 114 -10.09 -1.71 -1.11
C GLY A 114 -10.78 -2.73 -0.19
N LEU A 115 -10.01 -3.59 0.50
CA LEU A 115 -10.58 -4.51 1.49
C LEU A 115 -11.21 -3.77 2.68
N LEU A 116 -10.57 -2.71 3.17
CA LEU A 116 -11.10 -1.86 4.24
C LEU A 116 -12.39 -1.13 3.81
N ASP A 117 -12.48 -0.75 2.54
CA ASP A 117 -13.67 -0.14 1.93
C ASP A 117 -14.78 -1.16 1.61
N GLY A 118 -14.57 -2.45 1.93
CA GLY A 118 -15.54 -3.52 1.70
C GLY A 118 -15.60 -4.04 0.27
N VAL A 119 -14.58 -3.75 -0.56
CA VAL A 119 -14.49 -4.26 -1.93
C VAL A 119 -14.23 -5.77 -1.89
N ALA A 120 -15.18 -6.54 -2.43
CA ALA A 120 -15.02 -7.97 -2.62
C ALA A 120 -14.13 -8.26 -3.84
N PHE A 121 -12.83 -8.47 -3.59
CA PHE A 121 -11.92 -8.91 -4.65
C PHE A 121 -12.20 -10.37 -5.02
N ARG A 122 -12.59 -10.60 -6.28
CA ARG A 122 -12.88 -11.94 -6.83
C ARG A 122 -11.67 -12.63 -7.46
N HIS A 123 -10.56 -11.91 -7.60
CA HIS A 123 -9.33 -12.41 -8.21
C HIS A 123 -8.17 -12.14 -7.26
N THR A 124 -7.42 -13.19 -6.91
CA THR A 124 -6.30 -13.13 -5.96
C THR A 124 -4.97 -12.78 -6.64
N SER A 125 -4.87 -12.92 -7.96
CA SER A 125 -3.70 -12.52 -8.74
C SER A 125 -4.00 -11.31 -9.60
N TYR A 126 -2.99 -10.44 -9.75
CA TYR A 126 -3.02 -9.30 -10.68
C TYR A 126 -3.65 -9.76 -12.00
N ALA A 127 -4.71 -9.06 -12.43
CA ALA A 127 -5.57 -9.49 -13.53
C ALA A 127 -4.75 -9.82 -14.79
N LEU A 128 -4.41 -11.12 -14.95
CA LEU A 128 -3.73 -11.66 -16.12
C LEU A 128 -4.68 -11.78 -17.32
N ASP A 129 -5.94 -11.36 -17.16
CA ASP A 129 -6.90 -11.34 -18.25
C ASP A 129 -6.43 -10.40 -19.36
N ARG A 130 -6.79 -10.78 -20.58
CA ARG A 130 -6.28 -10.13 -21.78
C ARG A 130 -6.67 -8.66 -21.87
N ASN A 131 -7.83 -8.27 -21.34
CA ASN A 131 -8.33 -6.91 -21.47
C ASN A 131 -7.60 -5.97 -20.50
N SER A 132 -7.44 -6.38 -19.24
CA SER A 132 -6.68 -5.62 -18.24
C SER A 132 -5.24 -5.38 -18.71
N ARG A 133 -4.58 -6.42 -19.24
CA ARG A 133 -3.22 -6.30 -19.82
C ARG A 133 -3.16 -5.32 -21.00
N LYS A 134 -4.18 -5.30 -21.86
CA LYS A 134 -4.26 -4.37 -22.99
C LYS A 134 -4.50 -2.92 -22.54
N LEU A 135 -5.35 -2.70 -21.54
CA LEU A 135 -5.63 -1.36 -21.00
C LEU A 135 -4.38 -0.78 -20.33
N ALA A 136 -3.70 -1.57 -19.50
CA ALA A 136 -2.44 -1.17 -18.88
C ALA A 136 -1.37 -0.81 -19.93
N LEU A 137 -1.23 -1.63 -20.99
CA LEU A 137 -0.31 -1.34 -22.09
C LEU A 137 -0.71 -0.08 -22.87
N ALA A 138 -2.01 0.15 -23.10
CA ALA A 138 -2.48 1.36 -23.78
C ALA A 138 -2.15 2.62 -22.97
N HIS A 139 -2.40 2.60 -21.66
CA HIS A 139 -2.05 3.68 -20.75
C HIS A 139 -0.54 3.94 -20.76
N PHE A 140 0.28 2.88 -20.64
CA PHE A 140 1.74 3.00 -20.68
C PHE A 140 2.28 3.61 -21.98
N LEU A 141 1.64 3.32 -23.12
CA LEU A 141 2.01 3.86 -24.43
C LEU A 141 1.40 5.25 -24.72
N GLY A 142 0.71 5.88 -23.76
CA GLY A 142 0.04 7.17 -23.94
C GLY A 142 -1.13 7.13 -24.93
N LYS A 143 -1.70 5.94 -25.18
CA LYS A 143 -2.85 5.78 -26.08
C LYS A 143 -4.15 6.09 -25.33
N PRO A 144 -5.12 6.76 -25.96
CA PRO A 144 -6.41 7.01 -25.33
C PRO A 144 -7.07 5.69 -24.93
N THR A 145 -7.53 5.62 -23.67
CA THR A 145 -8.24 4.47 -23.14
C THR A 145 -9.47 4.18 -24.02
N PRO A 146 -9.64 2.97 -24.58
CA PRO A 146 -10.77 2.69 -25.42
C PRO A 146 -12.06 2.85 -24.61
N LYS A 147 -12.90 3.84 -24.99
CA LYS A 147 -14.24 4.01 -24.42
C LYS A 147 -14.96 2.66 -24.48
N GLY A 148 -15.37 2.15 -23.33
CA GLY A 148 -16.13 0.91 -23.23
C GLY A 148 -17.32 0.97 -24.17
N ARG A 149 -17.49 -0.05 -25.02
CA ARG A 149 -18.73 -0.23 -25.79
C ARG A 149 -19.86 -0.40 -24.77
N SER A 150 -20.72 0.60 -24.65
CA SER A 150 -22.01 0.47 -23.98
C SER A 150 -22.75 -0.71 -24.61
N ALA A 151 -23.18 -1.63 -23.77
CA ALA A 151 -24.02 -2.74 -24.16
C ALA A 151 -25.43 -2.19 -24.44
N GLU A 152 -25.68 -1.80 -25.68
CA GLU A 152 -27.02 -1.54 -26.19
C GLU A 152 -27.23 -2.39 -27.45
N ARG A 153 -27.53 -3.66 -27.21
CA ARG A 153 -28.18 -4.56 -28.18
C ARG A 153 -29.09 -5.50 -27.41
N SER A 154 -30.33 -5.08 -27.17
CA SER A 154 -31.51 -5.95 -27.28
C SER A 154 -32.79 -5.12 -27.07
N ALA A 155 -33.45 -4.77 -28.17
CA ALA A 155 -34.91 -4.66 -28.29
C ALA A 155 -35.22 -4.37 -29.77
N ALA A 156 -35.43 -5.44 -30.54
CA ALA A 156 -36.19 -5.45 -31.78
C ALA A 156 -37.04 -6.72 -31.77
#